data_AF-A0A660WRB1-F1
#
_entry.id   AF-A0A660WRB1-F1
#
_cell.length_a   1.000
_cell.length_b   1.000
_cell.length_c   1.000
_cell.angle_alpha   90.00
_cell.angle_beta   90.00
_cell.angle_gamma   90.00
#
_symmetry.space_group_name_H-M   'P 1'
#
loop_
_entity.id
_entity.type
_entity.pdbx_description
1 polymer ?
#
loop_
_entity_poly.entity_id
_entity_poly.type
_entity_poly.pdbx_seq_one_letter_code
_entity_poly.pdbx_strand_id
1 'polypeptide(L)'
;MVGTGMMYCNKERRKVVCQVKEKKGIVLVIVMGALVVISVLALVALIFFTQRARMTLRKTTKAKLKFAAYAGVVDALEKLRRGAVTFPTLGSPTSYTLPEKINGYNVEVTIKIKGDASSSLPCPTTVPSDYCVFSTVY
;
A
#
# COMPACT_ATOMS: atom_id res chain seq x y z
N MET A 1 41.78 -0.13 37.86
CA MET A 1 42.70 -1.18 37.36
C MET A 1 43.48 -0.59 36.19
N VAL A 2 44.73 -0.18 36.43
CA VAL A 2 45.60 0.43 35.42
C VAL A 2 46.34 -0.70 34.70
N GLY A 3 45.98 -0.93 33.44
CA GLY A 3 46.58 -2.00 32.63
C GLY A 3 48.01 -1.65 32.22
N THR A 4 48.96 -2.45 32.67
CA THR A 4 50.38 -2.42 32.30
C THR A 4 50.56 -2.79 30.83
N GLY A 5 50.79 -1.79 29.98
CA GLY A 5 51.20 -1.99 28.59
C GLY A 5 52.72 -2.17 28.49
N MET A 6 53.18 -3.29 27.91
CA MET A 6 54.60 -3.48 27.59
C MET A 6 55.00 -2.54 26.44
N MET A 7 55.92 -1.62 26.74
CA MET A 7 56.54 -0.69 25.78
C MET A 7 57.70 -1.38 25.07
N TYR A 8 57.75 -1.33 23.73
CA TYR A 8 58.88 -1.81 22.95
C TYR A 8 59.58 -0.61 22.32
N CYS A 9 60.84 -0.39 22.67
CA CYS A 9 61.64 0.72 22.16
C CYS A 9 62.80 0.14 21.35
N ASN A 10 62.90 0.49 20.07
CA ASN A 10 64.05 0.15 19.23
C ASN A 10 64.96 1.39 19.12
N LYS A 11 66.28 1.17 19.23
CA LYS A 11 67.29 2.23 19.32
C LYS A 11 68.02 2.37 17.98
N GLU A 12 67.44 3.13 17.06
CA GLU A 12 68.07 3.48 15.80
C GLU A 12 68.82 4.82 15.94
N ARG A 13 70.14 4.80 15.70
CA ARG A 13 71.11 5.93 15.67
C ARG A 13 70.63 7.28 16.26
N ARG A 14 70.67 7.38 17.59
CA ARG A 14 70.43 8.58 18.44
C ARG A 14 68.97 9.05 18.62
N LYS A 15 67.96 8.28 18.24
CA LYS A 15 66.57 8.53 18.69
C LYS A 15 65.92 7.23 19.17
N VAL A 16 65.39 7.26 20.39
CA VAL A 16 64.57 6.16 20.93
C VAL A 16 63.13 6.48 20.57
N VAL A 17 62.58 5.77 19.57
CA VAL A 17 61.17 5.89 19.21
C VAL A 17 60.42 4.77 19.90
N CYS A 18 59.76 5.08 21.00
CA CYS A 18 58.88 4.14 21.71
C CYS A 18 57.47 4.30 21.14
N GLN A 19 56.98 3.28 20.44
CA GLN A 19 55.59 3.23 19.98
C GLN A 19 54.75 2.43 21.00
N VAL A 20 53.65 3.03 21.47
CA VAL A 20 52.64 2.31 22.26
C VAL A 20 51.90 1.39 21.29
N LYS A 21 52.14 0.08 21.35
CA LYS A 21 51.36 -0.90 20.57
C LYS A 21 49.98 -1.02 21.22
N GLU A 22 49.08 -0.10 20.89
CA GLU A 22 47.74 -0.08 21.43
C GLU A 22 46.97 -1.34 21.01
N LYS A 23 46.56 -2.16 22.00
CA LYS A 23 45.56 -3.23 21.83
C LYS A 23 44.22 -2.70 21.28
N LYS A 24 44.05 -1.37 21.17
CA LYS A 24 42.87 -0.68 20.63
C LYS A 24 42.61 -0.95 19.15
N GLY A 25 43.63 -1.30 18.36
CA GLY A 25 43.45 -1.60 16.94
C GLY A 25 42.51 -2.80 16.70
N ILE A 26 42.66 -3.87 17.48
CA ILE A 26 41.80 -5.07 17.36
C ILE A 26 40.36 -4.76 17.80
N VAL A 27 40.19 -3.95 18.84
CA VAL A 27 38.87 -3.54 19.32
C VAL A 27 38.12 -2.71 18.27
N LEU A 28 38.82 -1.80 17.58
CA LEU A 28 38.24 -1.01 16.49
C LEU A 28 37.76 -1.87 15.32
N VAL A 29 38.50 -2.93 14.97
CA VAL A 29 38.10 -3.87 13.90
C VAL A 29 36.84 -4.64 14.29
N ILE A 30 36.75 -5.08 15.55
CA ILE A 30 35.56 -5.80 16.07
C ILE A 30 34.33 -4.87 16.05
N VAL A 31 34.48 -3.62 16.48
CA VAL A 31 33.37 -2.65 16.51
C VAL A 31 32.92 -2.30 15.09
N MET A 32 33.85 -2.08 14.16
CA MET A 32 33.52 -1.83 12.76
C MET A 32 32.84 -3.04 12.10
N GLY A 33 33.33 -4.26 12.38
CA GLY A 33 32.69 -5.49 11.90
C GLY A 33 31.26 -5.64 12.41
N ALA A 34 31.04 -5.40 13.72
CA ALA A 34 29.71 -5.45 14.31
C ALA A 34 28.77 -4.40 13.70
N LEU A 35 29.23 -3.16 13.48
CA LEU A 35 28.46 -2.11 12.80
C LEU A 35 28.06 -2.49 11.38
N VAL A 36 28.96 -3.13 10.62
CA VAL A 36 28.66 -3.61 9.27
C VAL A 36 27.59 -4.71 9.31
N VAL A 37 27.69 -5.66 10.23
CA VAL A 37 26.68 -6.74 10.35
C VAL A 37 25.31 -6.17 10.73
N ILE A 38 25.26 -5.25 11.71
CA ILE A 38 24.01 -4.60 12.13
C ILE A 38 23.38 -3.80 10.98
N SER A 39 24.19 -3.06 10.21
CA SER A 39 23.68 -2.26 9.09
C SER A 39 23.12 -3.14 7.96
N VAL A 40 23.76 -4.26 7.63
CA VAL A 40 23.26 -5.22 6.64
C VAL A 40 21.94 -5.85 7.11
N LEU A 41 21.83 -6.26 8.37
CA LEU A 41 20.59 -6.79 8.96
C LEU A 41 19.43 -5.77 8.88
N ALA A 42 19.71 -4.50 9.19
CA ALA A 42 18.71 -3.43 9.10
C ALA A 42 18.22 -3.20 7.66
N LEU A 43 19.13 -3.25 6.69
CA LEU A 43 18.80 -3.16 5.25
C LEU A 43 17.87 -4.29 4.81
N VAL A 44 18.17 -5.53 5.19
CA VAL A 44 17.33 -6.70 4.85
C VAL A 44 15.93 -6.56 5.46
N ALA A 45 15.84 -6.12 6.72
CA ALA A 45 14.56 -5.88 7.38
C ALA A 45 13.72 -4.81 6.65
N LEU A 46 14.34 -3.67 6.28
CA LEU A 46 13.68 -2.60 5.53
C LEU A 46 13.16 -3.06 4.16
N ILE A 47 13.94 -3.86 3.43
CA ILE A 47 13.51 -4.45 2.15
C ILE A 47 12.29 -5.35 2.37
N PHE A 48 12.30 -6.16 3.43
CA PHE A 48 11.19 -7.07 3.72
C PHE A 48 9.91 -6.32 4.11
N PHE A 49 10.02 -5.25 4.92
CA PHE A 49 8.89 -4.39 5.29
C PHE A 49 8.31 -3.67 4.07
N THR A 50 9.15 -3.12 3.20
CA THR A 50 8.68 -2.42 1.99
C THR A 50 7.97 -3.35 1.01
N GLN A 51 8.43 -4.60 0.86
CA GLN A 51 7.73 -5.61 0.06
C GLN A 51 6.36 -5.95 0.64
N ARG A 52 6.26 -6.16 1.96
CA ARG A 52 4.99 -6.44 2.64
C ARG A 52 4.03 -5.26 2.56
N ALA A 53 4.51 -4.02 2.75
CA ALA A 53 3.68 -2.81 2.65
C ALA A 53 3.04 -2.67 1.26
N ARG A 54 3.78 -2.94 0.18
CA ARG A 54 3.24 -2.91 -1.19
C ARG A 54 2.18 -3.99 -1.43
N MET A 55 2.37 -5.18 -0.86
CA MET A 55 1.38 -6.27 -0.93
C MET A 55 0.11 -5.95 -0.13
N THR A 56 0.25 -5.36 1.06
CA THR A 56 -0.87 -4.93 1.90
C THR A 56 -1.64 -3.77 1.25
N LEU A 57 -0.94 -2.82 0.62
CA LEU A 57 -1.56 -1.71 -0.09
C LEU A 57 -2.44 -2.23 -1.24
N ARG A 58 -1.92 -3.14 -2.08
CA ARG A 58 -2.70 -3.72 -3.20
C ARG A 58 -3.93 -4.48 -2.74
N LYS A 59 -3.83 -5.24 -1.65
CA LYS A 59 -4.97 -6.00 -1.09
C LYS A 59 -6.02 -5.07 -0.49
N THR A 60 -5.60 -4.05 0.26
CA THR A 60 -6.51 -3.08 0.88
C THR A 60 -7.18 -2.18 -0.17
N THR A 61 -6.47 -1.75 -1.21
CA THR A 61 -7.06 -0.98 -2.31
C THR A 61 -8.16 -1.77 -3.04
N LYS A 62 -7.91 -3.04 -3.39
CA LYS A 62 -8.95 -3.88 -4.03
C LYS A 62 -10.17 -4.07 -3.13
N ALA A 63 -9.95 -4.25 -1.82
CA ALA A 63 -11.06 -4.36 -0.87
C ALA A 63 -11.85 -3.04 -0.81
N LYS A 64 -11.18 -1.91 -0.66
CA LYS A 64 -11.79 -0.57 -0.63
C LYS A 64 -12.64 -0.29 -1.88
N LEU A 65 -12.14 -0.64 -3.06
CA LEU A 65 -12.88 -0.51 -4.33
C LEU A 65 -14.14 -1.36 -4.35
N LYS A 66 -14.07 -2.62 -3.90
CA LYS A 66 -15.26 -3.49 -3.81
C LYS A 66 -16.30 -2.91 -2.85
N PHE A 67 -15.89 -2.46 -1.66
CA PHE A 67 -16.80 -1.85 -0.71
C PHE A 67 -17.43 -0.55 -1.24
N ALA A 68 -16.66 0.26 -1.97
CA ALA A 68 -17.20 1.45 -2.63
C ALA A 68 -18.25 1.11 -3.70
N ALA A 69 -18.00 0.08 -4.52
CA ALA A 69 -18.97 -0.39 -5.50
C ALA A 69 -20.25 -0.94 -4.84
N TYR A 70 -20.13 -1.71 -3.76
CA TYR A 70 -21.29 -2.22 -3.01
C TYR A 70 -22.11 -1.09 -2.40
N ALA A 71 -21.47 -0.04 -1.88
CA ALA A 71 -22.17 1.13 -1.37
C ALA A 71 -23.01 1.81 -2.47
N GLY A 72 -22.47 1.92 -3.69
CA GLY A 72 -23.22 2.45 -4.83
C GLY A 72 -24.46 1.63 -5.18
N VAL A 73 -24.35 0.30 -5.18
CA VAL A 73 -25.51 -0.59 -5.45
C VAL A 73 -26.58 -0.47 -4.34
N VAL A 74 -26.17 -0.43 -3.07
CA VAL A 74 -27.11 -0.32 -1.95
C VAL A 74 -27.81 1.04 -1.95
N ASP A 75 -27.09 2.14 -2.21
CA ASP A 75 -27.68 3.48 -2.35
C ASP A 75 -28.69 3.53 -3.51
N ALA A 76 -28.39 2.86 -4.62
CA ALA A 76 -29.29 2.75 -5.76
C ALA A 76 -30.59 2.05 -5.42
N LEU A 77 -30.50 0.91 -4.72
CA LEU A 77 -31.69 0.17 -4.31
C LEU A 77 -32.53 0.98 -3.32
N GLU A 78 -31.90 1.71 -2.40
CA GLU A 78 -32.62 2.54 -1.43
C GLU A 78 -33.31 3.73 -2.12
N LYS A 79 -32.64 4.39 -3.07
CA LYS A 79 -33.25 5.47 -3.87
C LYS A 79 -34.37 4.97 -4.76
N LEU A 80 -34.23 3.80 -5.37
CA LEU A 80 -35.29 3.14 -6.14
C LEU A 80 -36.49 2.80 -5.23
N ARG A 81 -36.22 2.27 -4.03
CA ARG A 81 -37.26 1.96 -3.03
C ARG A 81 -38.01 3.21 -2.58
N ARG A 82 -37.32 4.35 -2.41
CA ARG A 82 -37.92 5.63 -2.00
C ARG A 82 -38.55 6.40 -3.16
N GLY A 83 -38.39 5.96 -4.41
CA GLY A 83 -38.83 6.71 -5.59
C GLY A 83 -38.06 8.02 -5.81
N ALA A 84 -36.84 8.11 -5.26
CA ALA A 84 -36.01 9.32 -5.31
C ALA A 84 -35.22 9.46 -6.63
N VAL A 85 -35.27 8.46 -7.50
CA VAL A 85 -34.62 8.42 -8.81
C VAL A 85 -35.65 8.15 -9.89
N THR A 86 -35.47 8.79 -11.04
CA THR A 86 -36.27 8.52 -12.24
C THR A 86 -36.05 7.09 -12.70
N PHE A 87 -37.15 6.41 -13.06
CA PHE A 87 -37.05 5.07 -13.64
C PHE A 87 -36.42 5.18 -15.04
N PRO A 88 -35.42 4.32 -15.35
CA PRO A 88 -34.82 4.31 -16.67
C PRO A 88 -35.84 3.85 -17.72
N THR A 89 -35.79 4.45 -18.90
CA THR A 89 -36.55 4.01 -20.07
C THR A 89 -35.61 3.37 -21.09
N LEU A 90 -36.16 2.64 -22.06
CA LEU A 90 -35.38 1.90 -23.05
C LEU A 90 -34.50 2.89 -23.85
N GLY A 91 -33.18 2.77 -23.73
CA GLY A 91 -32.21 3.68 -24.38
C GLY A 91 -31.96 5.00 -23.64
N SER A 92 -32.55 5.20 -22.45
CA SER A 92 -32.27 6.33 -21.57
C SER A 92 -31.91 5.83 -20.16
N PRO A 93 -30.64 5.45 -19.93
CA PRO A 93 -30.18 5.00 -18.63
C PRO A 93 -30.17 6.16 -17.63
N THR A 94 -30.50 5.87 -16.37
CA THR A 94 -30.40 6.86 -15.29
C THR A 94 -29.05 6.72 -14.61
N SER A 95 -28.22 7.77 -14.69
CA SER A 95 -26.90 7.80 -14.04
C SER A 95 -26.80 8.93 -13.01
N TYR A 96 -26.12 8.66 -11.90
CA TYR A 96 -25.77 9.68 -10.92
C TYR A 96 -24.50 9.30 -10.16
N THR A 97 -23.83 10.30 -9.61
CA THR A 97 -22.68 10.13 -8.71
C THR A 97 -23.12 10.25 -7.27
N LEU A 98 -22.50 9.45 -6.39
CA LEU A 98 -22.70 9.62 -4.96
C LEU A 98 -22.10 10.98 -4.53
N PRO A 99 -22.79 11.73 -3.65
CA PRO A 99 -22.33 13.06 -3.23
C PRO A 99 -21.08 12.98 -2.34
N GLU A 100 -20.85 11.85 -1.68
CA GLU A 100 -19.71 11.62 -0.80
C GLU A 100 -18.78 10.54 -1.37
N LYS A 101 -17.47 10.74 -1.21
CA LYS A 101 -16.46 9.77 -1.62
C LYS A 101 -16.44 8.59 -0.66
N ILE A 102 -16.64 7.39 -1.19
CA ILE A 102 -16.56 6.17 -0.39
C ILE A 102 -15.12 5.65 -0.41
N ASN A 103 -14.48 5.60 0.76
CA ASN A 103 -13.08 5.19 0.90
C ASN A 103 -12.08 5.97 0.01
N GLY A 104 -12.41 7.23 -0.30
CA GLY A 104 -11.59 8.12 -1.14
C GLY A 104 -11.86 8.03 -2.64
N TYR A 105 -12.80 7.19 -3.07
CA TYR A 105 -13.18 7.02 -4.47
C TYR A 105 -14.53 7.65 -4.79
N ASN A 106 -14.68 8.14 -6.02
CA ASN A 106 -15.99 8.52 -6.52
C ASN A 106 -16.72 7.27 -6.98
N VAL A 107 -18.02 7.21 -6.72
CA VAL A 107 -18.87 6.11 -7.13
C VAL A 107 -19.95 6.67 -8.03
N GLU A 108 -19.99 6.19 -9.25
CA GLU A 108 -21.06 6.44 -10.20
C GLU A 108 -21.96 5.21 -10.26
N VAL A 109 -23.25 5.46 -10.33
CA VAL A 109 -24.29 4.44 -10.42
C VAL A 109 -25.04 4.67 -11.72
N THR A 110 -25.23 3.60 -12.48
CA THR A 110 -26.06 3.59 -13.69
C THR A 110 -27.13 2.53 -13.57
N ILE A 111 -28.38 2.94 -13.68
CA ILE A 111 -29.56 2.06 -13.67
C ILE A 111 -30.08 1.96 -15.09
N LYS A 112 -30.26 0.74 -15.57
CA LYS A 112 -30.75 0.45 -16.93
C LYS A 112 -31.98 -0.44 -16.86
N ILE A 113 -32.88 -0.28 -17.81
CA ILE A 113 -34.02 -1.18 -17.94
C ILE A 113 -33.58 -2.52 -18.53
N LYS A 114 -34.32 -3.58 -18.19
CA LYS A 114 -34.15 -4.91 -18.75
C LYS A 114 -34.15 -4.88 -20.28
N GLY A 115 -33.14 -5.51 -20.89
CA GLY A 115 -32.98 -5.54 -22.35
C GLY A 115 -32.31 -4.33 -22.97
N ASP A 116 -31.88 -3.34 -22.17
CA ASP A 116 -31.15 -2.19 -22.67
C ASP A 116 -29.72 -2.57 -23.09
N ALA A 117 -29.42 -2.39 -24.38
CA ALA A 117 -28.13 -2.66 -25.00
C ALA A 117 -27.37 -1.39 -25.44
N SER A 118 -27.84 -0.20 -25.05
CA SER A 118 -27.30 1.10 -25.50
C SER A 118 -25.87 1.42 -25.02
N SER A 119 -25.24 0.58 -24.21
CA SER A 119 -23.96 0.86 -23.55
C SER A 119 -23.03 -0.34 -23.58
N SER A 120 -21.76 -0.13 -23.23
CA SER A 120 -20.72 -1.17 -23.18
C SER A 120 -21.04 -2.35 -22.25
N LEU A 121 -21.90 -2.14 -21.25
CA LEU A 121 -22.45 -3.20 -20.39
C LEU A 121 -23.96 -3.29 -20.59
N PRO A 122 -24.46 -4.21 -21.46
CA PRO A 122 -25.88 -4.38 -21.69
C PRO A 122 -26.57 -5.00 -20.46
N CYS A 123 -27.82 -4.64 -20.24
CA CYS A 123 -28.70 -5.32 -19.28
C CYS A 123 -29.39 -6.50 -19.99
N PRO A 124 -29.07 -7.77 -19.65
CA PRO A 124 -29.59 -8.90 -20.41
C PRO A 124 -31.11 -9.06 -20.23
N THR A 125 -31.79 -9.59 -21.24
CA THR A 125 -33.24 -9.85 -21.18
C THR A 125 -33.63 -11.03 -20.29
N THR A 126 -32.65 -11.77 -19.77
CA THR A 126 -32.85 -12.92 -18.89
C THR A 126 -32.82 -12.56 -17.40
N VAL A 127 -32.62 -11.28 -17.04
CA VAL A 127 -32.61 -10.89 -15.62
C VAL A 127 -34.00 -11.08 -14.99
N PRO A 128 -34.06 -11.52 -13.72
CA PRO A 128 -35.31 -11.67 -12.99
C PRO A 128 -35.92 -10.32 -12.57
N SER A 129 -35.12 -9.25 -12.54
CA SER A 129 -35.54 -7.89 -12.21
C SER A 129 -35.89 -7.07 -13.44
N ASP A 130 -36.73 -6.04 -13.31
CA ASP A 130 -37.08 -5.13 -14.42
C ASP A 130 -35.94 -4.17 -14.80
N TYR A 131 -34.90 -4.10 -13.98
CA TYR A 131 -33.75 -3.22 -14.15
C TYR A 131 -32.44 -3.90 -13.73
N CYS A 132 -31.33 -3.39 -14.28
CA CYS A 132 -29.96 -3.69 -13.88
C CYS A 132 -29.32 -2.46 -13.24
N VAL A 133 -28.60 -2.66 -12.15
CA VAL A 133 -27.81 -1.61 -11.48
C VAL A 133 -26.33 -1.89 -11.72
N PHE A 134 -25.63 -0.89 -12.24
CA PHE A 134 -24.18 -0.91 -12.42
C PHE A 134 -23.57 0.14 -11.50
N SER A 135 -22.47 -0.21 -10.83
CA SER A 135 -21.69 0.73 -10.03
C SER A 135 -20.26 0.76 -10.55
N THR A 136 -19.81 1.93 -10.95
CA THR A 136 -18.47 2.23 -11.44
C THR A 136 -17.73 3.07 -10.40
N VAL A 137 -16.48 2.71 -10.13
CA VAL A 137 -15.65 3.36 -9.09
C VAL A 137 -14.40 3.90 -9.76
N TYR A 138 -14.08 5.18 -9.53
CA TYR A 138 -12.92 5.87 -10.10
C TYR A 138 -12.29 6.90 -9.16
#